data_AF-A0A1C5URB6-F1
#
_entry.id   AF-A0A1C5URB6-F1
#
_cell.length_a   1.000
_cell.length_b   1.000
_cell.length_c   1.000
_cell.angle_alpha   90.00
_cell.angle_beta   90.00
_cell.angle_gamma   90.00
#
_symmetry.space_group_name_H-M   'P 1'
#
loop_
_entity.id
_entity.type
_entity.pdbx_description
1 polymer ?
#
loop_
_entity_poly.entity_id
_entity_poly.type
_entity_poly.pdbx_seq_one_letter_code
_entity_poly.pdbx_strand_id
1 'polypeptide(L)'
;MPGVSVVIKGTTNGTVTDLDGKFTITAPIGSILVFSFVGYQTMEVRITKDTGAIKVIMRSDSQQLDYIFENLYPLTISKFSI
;
A
#
# COMPACT_ATOMS: atom_id res chain seq x y z
N MET A 1 4.64 -11.72 6.69
CA MET A 1 5.82 -11.40 7.50
C MET A 1 5.34 -10.92 8.86
N PRO A 2 5.84 -11.49 9.97
CA PRO A 2 5.44 -11.10 11.31
C PRO A 2 6.08 -9.81 11.78
N GLY A 3 5.42 -9.13 12.74
CA GLY A 3 5.96 -7.93 13.39
C GLY A 3 5.91 -6.63 12.58
N VAL A 4 5.27 -6.60 11.41
CA VAL A 4 5.03 -5.37 10.64
C VAL A 4 4.01 -4.51 11.35
N SER A 5 4.34 -3.24 11.56
CA SER A 5 3.42 -2.24 12.10
C SER A 5 2.50 -1.73 10.99
N VAL A 6 1.20 -1.68 11.24
CA VAL A 6 0.16 -1.23 10.31
C VAL A 6 -0.63 -0.12 10.98
N VAL A 7 -0.51 1.12 10.53
CA VAL A 7 -1.12 2.29 11.18
C VAL A 7 -1.93 3.10 10.19
N ILE A 8 -3.10 3.61 10.59
CA ILE A 8 -3.85 4.57 9.78
C ILE A 8 -3.15 5.93 9.88
N LYS A 9 -2.69 6.46 8.74
CA LYS A 9 -1.94 7.72 8.63
C LYS A 9 -2.68 8.87 9.31
N GLY A 10 -1.96 9.61 10.16
CA GLY A 10 -2.51 10.73 10.90
C GLY A 10 -3.34 10.34 12.13
N THR A 11 -3.35 9.06 12.51
CA THR A 11 -4.04 8.56 13.71
C THR A 11 -3.10 7.71 14.55
N THR A 12 -3.52 7.37 15.77
CA THR A 12 -2.88 6.37 16.62
C THR A 12 -3.50 4.98 16.47
N ASN A 13 -4.52 4.82 15.61
CA ASN A 13 -5.15 3.55 15.35
C ASN A 13 -4.24 2.70 14.46
N GLY A 14 -3.78 1.58 15.00
CA GLY A 14 -2.91 0.65 14.30
C GLY A 14 -2.99 -0.74 14.89
N THR A 15 -2.32 -1.67 14.22
CA THR A 15 -2.18 -3.06 14.61
C THR A 15 -0.80 -3.55 14.18
N VAL A 16 -0.42 -4.75 14.62
CA VAL A 16 0.82 -5.41 14.22
C VAL A 16 0.46 -6.75 13.60
N THR A 17 1.17 -7.13 12.53
CA THR A 17 0.95 -8.43 11.90
C THR A 17 1.34 -9.58 12.82
N ASP A 18 0.54 -10.65 12.81
CA ASP A 18 0.78 -11.89 13.55
C ASP A 18 1.95 -12.73 13.00
N LEU A 19 2.16 -13.93 13.55
CA LEU A 19 3.24 -14.86 13.17
C LEU A 19 3.19 -15.28 11.69
N ASP A 20 2.00 -15.34 11.09
CA ASP A 20 1.80 -15.64 9.67
C ASP A 20 1.95 -14.39 8.78
N GLY A 21 1.98 -13.20 9.39
CA GLY A 21 1.96 -11.92 8.72
C GLY A 21 0.57 -11.42 8.35
N LYS A 22 -0.48 -11.96 8.96
CA LYS A 22 -1.85 -11.47 8.80
C LYS A 22 -2.10 -10.33 9.78
N PHE A 23 -3.01 -9.45 9.43
CA PHE A 23 -3.46 -8.36 10.28
C PHE A 23 -4.94 -8.10 10.05
N THR A 24 -5.59 -7.53 11.06
CA THR A 24 -6.97 -7.06 10.97
C THR A 24 -7.01 -5.63 11.50
N ILE A 25 -7.51 -4.71 10.70
CA ILE A 25 -7.68 -3.31 11.07
C ILE A 25 -8.94 -2.76 10.42
N THR A 26 -9.72 -2.00 11.19
CA THR A 26 -10.88 -1.27 10.67
C THR A 26 -10.43 0.13 10.28
N ALA A 27 -10.48 0.44 8.98
CA ALA A 27 -10.11 1.73 8.45
C ALA A 27 -11.21 2.26 7.52
N PRO A 28 -11.58 3.55 7.61
CA PRO A 28 -12.50 4.17 6.65
C PRO A 28 -11.98 4.11 5.21
N ILE A 29 -12.91 4.09 4.25
CA ILE A 29 -12.56 4.29 2.84
C ILE A 29 -11.93 5.68 2.68
N GLY A 30 -10.84 5.75 1.91
CA GLY A 30 -10.05 6.96 1.69
C GLY A 30 -8.91 7.16 2.70
N SER A 31 -8.87 6.37 3.78
CA SER A 31 -7.72 6.34 4.69
C SER A 31 -6.49 5.74 4.01
N ILE A 32 -5.31 6.11 4.52
CA ILE A 32 -4.03 5.55 4.09
C ILE A 32 -3.50 4.68 5.23
N LEU A 33 -3.24 3.41 4.95
CA LEU A 33 -2.52 2.52 5.84
C LEU A 33 -1.02 2.65 5.57
N VAL A 34 -0.27 2.82 6.65
CA VAL A 34 1.19 2.91 6.65
C VAL A 34 1.72 1.61 7.22
N PHE A 35 2.50 0.89 6.42
CA PHE A 35 3.16 -0.34 6.81
C PHE A 35 4.64 -0.03 7.05
N SER A 36 5.14 -0.33 8.24
CA SER A 36 6.54 -0.09 8.60
C SER A 36 7.14 -1.29 9.31
N PHE A 37 8.39 -1.57 8.99
CA PHE A 37 9.18 -2.62 9.62
C PHE A 37 10.66 -2.25 9.53
N VAL A 38 11.44 -2.62 10.55
CA VAL A 38 12.86 -2.26 10.62
C VAL A 38 13.63 -2.87 9.45
N GLY A 39 14.37 -2.04 8.70
CA GLY A 39 15.15 -2.45 7.53
C GLY A 39 14.35 -2.58 6.24
N TYR A 40 13.10 -2.10 6.20
CA TYR A 40 12.23 -2.08 5.02
C TYR A 40 11.67 -0.69 4.77
N GLN A 41 11.39 -0.43 3.50
CA GLN A 41 10.75 0.79 3.07
C GLN A 41 9.34 0.87 3.64
N THR A 42 9.00 2.06 4.15
CA THR A 42 7.64 2.38 4.57
C THR A 42 6.73 2.35 3.35
N MET A 43 5.68 1.52 3.40
CA MET A 43 4.69 1.41 2.34
C MET A 43 3.41 2.12 2.73
N GLU A 44 2.87 2.95 1.84
CA GLU A 44 1.57 3.60 2.02
C GLU A 44 0.54 3.00 1.06
N VAL A 45 -0.59 2.53 1.60
CA VAL A 45 -1.66 1.93 0.83
C VAL A 45 -2.97 2.66 1.12
N ARG A 46 -3.57 3.25 0.09
CA ARG A 46 -4.88 3.90 0.20
C ARG A 46 -6.00 2.86 0.15
N ILE A 47 -6.92 2.93 1.10
CA ILE A 47 -8.14 2.11 1.09
C ILE A 47 -9.12 2.72 0.08
N THR A 48 -9.31 2.06 -1.06
CA THR A 48 -10.17 2.56 -2.15
C THR A 48 -11.52 1.87 -2.22
N LYS A 49 -11.68 0.71 -1.55
CA LYS A 49 -12.90 -0.08 -1.54
C LYS A 49 -12.99 -0.91 -0.25
N ASP A 50 -14.20 -1.29 0.11
CA ASP A 50 -14.50 -2.18 1.23
C ASP A 50 -14.24 -3.65 0.85
N THR A 51 -12.99 -3.97 0.53
CA THR A 51 -12.56 -5.36 0.32
C THR A 51 -11.71 -5.81 1.49
N GLY A 52 -12.17 -6.83 2.21
CA GLY A 52 -11.55 -7.35 3.43
C GLY A 52 -10.19 -8.05 3.26
N ALA A 53 -9.62 -8.10 2.06
CA ALA A 53 -8.31 -8.69 1.83
C ALA A 53 -7.41 -7.74 1.03
N ILE A 54 -6.31 -7.31 1.66
CA ILE A 54 -5.25 -6.51 1.04
C ILE A 54 -3.95 -7.27 1.25
N LYS A 55 -3.22 -7.51 0.16
CA LYS A 55 -1.86 -8.07 0.20
C LYS A 55 -0.86 -6.96 -0.09
N VAL A 56 0.08 -6.77 0.83
CA VAL A 56 1.17 -5.79 0.69
C VAL A 56 2.50 -6.53 0.68
N ILE A 57 3.37 -6.19 -0.26
CA ILE A 57 4.73 -6.73 -0.36
C ILE A 57 5.69 -5.62 0.09
N MET A 58 6.35 -5.82 1.22
CA MET A 58 7.35 -4.89 1.74
C MET A 58 8.65 -5.02 0.92
N ARG A 59 9.29 -3.89 0.60
CA ARG A 59 10.60 -3.85 -0.06
C ARG A 59 11.67 -3.56 0.98
N SER A 60 12.78 -4.29 0.97
CA SER A 60 13.89 -4.01 1.88
C SER A 60 14.53 -2.66 1.56
N ASP A 61 14.98 -1.93 2.58
CA ASP A 61 15.67 -0.63 2.39
C ASP A 61 16.97 -0.76 1.60
N SER A 62 17.57 -1.96 1.60
CA SER A 62 18.75 -2.29 0.78
C SER A 62 18.48 -2.27 -0.73
N GLN A 63 17.22 -2.23 -1.16
CA GLN A 63 16.84 -2.07 -2.57
C GLN A 63 16.49 -0.60 -2.83
N GLN A 64 17.49 0.18 -3.21
CA GLN A 64 17.36 1.59 -3.57
C GLN A 64 16.49 1.71 -4.83
N LEU A 65 15.25 2.19 -4.65
CA LEU A 65 14.35 2.83 -5.64
C LEU A 65 14.39 2.36 -7.11
N ASP A 66 13.47 1.47 -7.51
CA ASP A 66 12.93 1.51 -8.88
C ASP A 66 11.78 2.51 -8.89
N TYR A 67 12.06 3.74 -9.32
CA TYR A 67 11.06 4.74 -9.66
C TYR A 67 10.18 4.21 -10.80
N ILE A 68 9.01 3.64 -10.49
CA ILE A 68 7.96 3.39 -11.48
C ILE A 68 7.02 4.61 -11.52
N PHE A 69 7.32 5.54 -12.42
CA PHE A 69 6.33 6.52 -12.88
C PHE A 69 5.31 5.81 -13.79
N GLU A 70 4.35 5.10 -13.22
CA GLU A 70 3.26 4.51 -14.01
C GLU A 70 1.98 5.34 -13.87
N ASN A 71 2.06 6.58 -14.33
CA ASN A 71 0.89 7.34 -14.78
C ASN A 71 0.88 7.32 -16.32
N LEU A 72 0.61 6.16 -16.90
CA LEU A 72 0.18 6.08 -18.29
C LEU A 72 -1.26 6.57 -18.37
N TYR A 73 -1.45 7.87 -18.68
CA TYR A 73 -2.73 8.31 -19.20
C TYR A 73 -3.03 7.53 -20.49
N PRO A 74 -4.24 6.98 -20.70
CA PRO A 74 -4.57 6.39 -21.99
C PRO A 74 -4.67 7.52 -23.03
N LEU A 75 -3.68 7.62 -23.92
CA LEU A 75 -3.78 8.47 -25.11
C LEU A 75 -4.80 7.81 -26.05
N THR A 76 -6.07 8.23 -25.94
CA THR A 76 -7.09 7.85 -26.92
C THR A 76 -6.84 8.66 -28.18
N ILE A 77 -6.14 8.09 -29.15
CA ILE A 77 -6.14 8.65 -30.51
C ILE A 77 -7.38 8.13 -31.21
N SER A 78 -8.43 8.96 -31.24
CA SER A 78 -9.60 8.75 -32.08
C SER A 78 -9.17 8.63 -33.54
N LYS A 79 -9.62 7.56 -34.22
CA LYS A 79 -9.49 7.39 -35.67
C LYS A 79 -10.12 8.60 -36.37
N PHE A 80 -9.36 9.31 -37.20
CA PHE A 80 -9.94 10.14 -38.26
C PHE A 80 -9.81 9.39 -39.60
N SER A 81 -10.97 9.19 -40.20
CA SER A 81 -11.21 8.60 -41.51
C SER A 81 -10.88 9.61 -42.61
N ILE A 82 -10.20 9.18 -43.67
CA ILE A 82 -10.39 9.67 -45.04
C ILE A 82 -10.36 8.43 -45.94
#